data_AF-A0A1U7YVD7-F1
#
_entry.id   AF-A0A1U7YVD7-F1
#
_cell.length_a   1.000
_cell.length_b   1.000
_cell.length_c   1.000
_cell.angle_alpha   90.00
_cell.angle_beta   90.00
_cell.angle_gamma   90.00
#
_symmetry.space_group_name_H-M   'P 1'
#
loop_
_entity.id
_entity.type
_entity.pdbx_description
1 polymer ?
#
loop_
_entity_poly.entity_id
_entity_poly.type
_entity_poly.pdbx_seq_one_letter_code
_entity_poly.pdbx_strand_id
1 'polypeptide(L)'
;MKPDLYPSFVCNRSYKLEHIQNEEEKRRLAGILSYITHLVKFKDKHSMDGVSSAKHHKIPGMLFQKFSSMFAVPDSKRLPDEKKALLINYVLVLTLFVDDFRSDLSDIAKDLRMNIGTLRPHYEYLGCKLVREKHVLLATLPAPLKFQTVRRKRRR
;
A
#
# COMPACT_ATOMS: atom_id res chain seq x y z
N MET A 1 5.70 19.72 -0.98
CA MET A 1 4.37 19.15 -0.64
C MET A 1 4.12 19.34 0.85
N LYS A 2 2.87 19.60 1.29
CA LYS A 2 2.54 19.63 2.73
C LYS A 2 2.63 18.20 3.29
N PRO A 3 3.43 17.93 4.34
CA PRO A 3 3.69 16.57 4.84
C PRO A 3 2.42 15.83 5.29
N ASP A 4 1.40 16.55 5.74
CA ASP A 4 0.22 15.94 6.35
C ASP A 4 -0.85 15.52 5.32
N LEU A 5 -0.79 16.04 4.09
CA LEU A 5 -1.81 15.80 3.08
C LEU A 5 -1.61 14.46 2.36
N TYR A 6 -0.37 14.09 2.07
CA TYR A 6 -0.02 12.92 1.28
C TYR A 6 0.79 11.91 2.10
N PRO A 7 0.65 10.60 1.85
CA PRO A 7 1.56 9.60 2.40
C PRO A 7 3.02 9.94 2.07
N SER A 8 3.93 9.67 3.02
CA SER A 8 5.36 9.88 2.83
C SER A 8 5.92 9.11 1.63
N PHE A 9 5.42 7.89 1.38
CA PHE A 9 5.70 7.11 0.18
C PHE A 9 5.41 7.90 -1.10
N VAL A 10 4.25 8.57 -1.17
CA VAL A 10 3.83 9.33 -2.36
C VAL A 10 4.72 10.56 -2.56
N CYS A 11 4.99 11.30 -1.48
CA CYS A 11 5.90 12.46 -1.52
C CYS A 11 7.30 12.06 -2.02
N ASN A 12 7.83 10.94 -1.53
CA ASN A 12 9.17 10.48 -1.88
C ASN A 12 9.28 10.00 -3.33
N ARG A 13 8.17 9.71 -4.02
CA ARG A 13 8.16 9.23 -5.41
C ARG A 13 7.57 10.21 -6.41
N SER A 14 7.06 11.36 -5.97
CA SER A 14 6.44 12.33 -6.89
C SER A 14 7.43 12.85 -7.94
N TYR A 15 8.72 12.95 -7.60
CA TYR A 15 9.78 13.36 -8.52
C TYR A 15 9.88 12.45 -9.76
N LYS A 16 9.50 11.16 -9.65
CA LYS A 16 9.47 10.23 -10.78
C LYS A 16 8.58 10.74 -11.92
N LEU A 17 7.54 11.52 -11.61
CA LEU A 17 6.63 12.10 -12.62
C LEU A 17 7.30 13.16 -13.49
N GLU A 18 8.32 13.85 -12.98
CA GLU A 18 9.05 14.89 -13.73
C GLU A 18 10.00 14.28 -14.76
N HIS A 19 10.44 13.04 -14.54
CA HIS A 19 11.38 12.34 -15.40
C HIS A 19 10.71 11.47 -16.48
N ILE A 20 9.39 11.30 -16.45
CA ILE A 20 8.66 10.53 -17.46
C ILE A 20 8.27 11.46 -18.62
N GLN A 21 8.78 11.14 -19.82
CA GLN A 21 8.45 11.87 -21.05
C GLN A 21 7.12 11.42 -21.66
N ASN A 22 6.76 10.14 -21.51
CA ASN A 22 5.51 9.60 -22.01
C ASN A 22 4.34 10.04 -21.13
N GLU A 23 3.47 10.90 -21.66
CA GLU A 23 2.34 11.45 -20.91
C GLU A 23 1.32 10.39 -20.46
N GLU A 24 1.16 9.27 -21.18
CA GLU A 24 0.29 8.18 -20.75
C GLU A 24 0.86 7.45 -19.53
N GLU A 25 2.15 7.11 -19.56
CA GLU A 25 2.85 6.48 -18.44
C GLU A 25 2.88 7.39 -17.21
N LYS A 26 3.12 8.68 -17.42
CA LYS A 26 3.10 9.71 -16.38
C LYS A 26 1.71 9.83 -15.75
N ARG A 27 0.66 9.87 -16.57
CA ARG A 27 -0.74 9.90 -16.10
C ARG A 27 -1.07 8.62 -15.33
N ARG A 28 -0.61 7.46 -15.78
CA ARG A 28 -0.80 6.18 -15.09
C ARG A 28 -0.11 6.19 -13.73
N LEU A 29 1.16 6.61 -13.65
CA LEU A 29 1.90 6.69 -12.39
C LEU A 29 1.25 7.69 -11.42
N ALA A 30 0.88 8.88 -11.91
CA ALA A 30 0.17 9.87 -11.11
C ALA A 30 -1.17 9.32 -10.59
N GLY A 31 -1.89 8.58 -11.43
CA GLY A 31 -3.11 7.86 -11.06
C GLY A 31 -2.88 6.84 -9.94
N ILE A 32 -1.82 6.04 -10.03
CA ILE A 32 -1.45 5.06 -8.99
C ILE A 32 -1.11 5.76 -7.68
N LEU A 33 -0.27 6.80 -7.70
CA LEU A 33 0.13 7.57 -6.51
C LEU A 33 -1.08 8.24 -5.83
N SER A 34 -2.00 8.79 -6.63
CA SER A 34 -3.26 9.35 -6.14
C SER A 34 -4.15 8.27 -5.51
N TYR A 35 -4.26 7.10 -6.16
CA TYR A 35 -5.07 5.99 -5.67
C TYR A 35 -4.52 5.41 -4.35
N ILE A 36 -3.20 5.30 -4.19
CA ILE A 36 -2.53 4.94 -2.93
C ILE A 36 -2.93 5.93 -1.82
N THR A 37 -2.87 7.23 -2.10
CA THR A 37 -3.29 8.27 -1.15
C THR A 37 -4.71 8.05 -0.68
N HIS A 38 -5.64 7.81 -1.60
CA HIS A 38 -7.05 7.60 -1.25
C HIS A 38 -7.26 6.31 -0.44
N LEU A 39 -6.56 5.22 -0.75
CA LEU A 39 -6.65 3.95 0.01
C LEU A 39 -6.11 4.10 1.44
N VAL A 40 -4.94 4.72 1.61
CA VAL A 40 -4.33 4.93 2.93
C VAL A 40 -5.25 5.80 3.79
N LYS A 41 -5.77 6.90 3.23
CA LYS A 41 -6.69 7.79 3.95
C LYS A 41 -8.04 7.11 4.24
N PHE A 42 -8.53 6.25 3.34
CA PHE A 42 -9.73 5.45 3.60
C PHE A 42 -9.53 4.51 4.80
N LYS A 43 -8.41 3.78 4.85
CA LYS A 43 -8.05 2.94 6.00
C LYS A 43 -7.98 3.76 7.29
N ASP A 44 -7.36 4.94 7.25
CA ASP A 44 -7.21 5.81 8.41
C ASP A 44 -8.56 6.33 8.94
N LYS A 45 -9.53 6.62 8.06
CA LYS A 45 -10.91 6.99 8.46
C LYS A 45 -11.65 5.88 9.19
N HIS A 46 -11.37 4.62 8.85
CA HIS A 46 -11.99 3.45 9.47
C HIS A 46 -11.17 2.85 10.63
N SER A 47 -10.12 3.55 11.08
CA SER A 47 -9.36 3.20 12.27
C SER A 47 -10.01 3.77 13.53
N MET A 48 -9.70 3.16 14.69
CA MET A 48 -10.20 3.51 16.03
C MET A 48 -10.30 5.01 16.31
N ASP A 49 -9.25 5.74 15.94
CA ASP A 49 -9.07 7.13 16.37
C ASP A 49 -9.54 8.16 15.35
N GLY A 50 -10.15 7.74 14.22
CA GLY A 50 -10.58 8.67 13.17
C GLY A 50 -9.45 9.64 12.81
N VAL A 51 -8.33 9.08 12.36
CA VAL A 51 -7.02 9.72 12.43
C VAL A 51 -7.00 11.12 11.80
N SER A 52 -6.34 12.08 12.47
CA SER A 52 -6.14 13.47 12.01
C SER A 52 -5.68 13.56 10.53
N SER A 53 -4.79 12.65 10.11
CA SER A 53 -4.30 12.53 8.73
C SER A 53 -5.43 12.46 7.70
N ALA A 54 -6.59 11.90 8.03
CA ALA A 54 -7.70 11.70 7.11
C ALA A 54 -8.92 12.60 7.39
N LYS A 55 -8.90 13.38 8.48
CA LYS A 55 -10.03 14.21 8.95
C LYS A 55 -10.53 15.19 7.89
N HIS A 56 -9.62 15.81 7.14
CA HIS A 56 -9.94 16.78 6.09
C HIS A 56 -9.77 16.22 4.67
N HIS A 57 -9.45 14.92 4.52
CA HIS A 57 -9.24 14.33 3.21
C HIS A 57 -10.57 14.03 2.52
N LYS A 58 -10.78 14.62 1.33
CA LYS A 58 -11.94 14.36 0.49
C LYS A 58 -11.62 13.25 -0.50
N ILE A 59 -12.24 12.08 -0.30
CA ILE A 59 -12.15 10.97 -1.25
C ILE A 59 -13.22 11.21 -2.32
N PRO A 60 -12.89 11.17 -3.63
CA PRO A 60 -13.87 11.24 -4.70
C PRO A 60 -15.00 10.22 -4.53
N GLY A 61 -16.25 10.62 -4.80
CA GLY A 61 -17.43 9.78 -4.52
C GLY A 61 -17.36 8.38 -5.13
N MET A 62 -16.95 8.28 -6.39
CA MET A 62 -16.79 7.00 -7.09
C MET A 62 -15.76 6.07 -6.40
N LEU A 63 -14.63 6.64 -5.95
CA LEU A 63 -13.62 5.88 -5.21
C LEU A 63 -14.12 5.46 -3.84
N PHE A 64 -14.82 6.35 -3.14
CA PHE A 64 -15.40 6.04 -1.84
C PHE A 64 -16.42 4.89 -1.93
N GLN A 65 -17.29 4.91 -2.94
CA GLN A 65 -18.25 3.84 -3.18
C GLN A 65 -17.54 2.51 -3.49
N LYS A 66 -16.51 2.54 -4.35
CA LYS A 66 -15.70 1.35 -4.66
C LYS A 66 -14.98 0.79 -3.43
N PHE A 67 -14.38 1.64 -2.61
CA PHE A 67 -13.69 1.19 -1.39
C PHE A 67 -14.67 0.65 -0.37
N SER A 68 -15.83 1.28 -0.23
CA SER A 68 -16.89 0.83 0.67
C SER A 68 -17.41 -0.54 0.25
N SER A 69 -17.67 -0.77 -1.05
CA SER A 69 -18.14 -2.07 -1.53
C SER A 69 -17.10 -3.18 -1.40
N MET A 70 -15.81 -2.87 -1.56
CA MET A 70 -14.74 -3.86 -1.46
C MET A 70 -14.35 -4.19 0.00
N PHE A 71 -14.24 -3.16 0.84
CA PHE A 71 -13.59 -3.25 2.15
C PHE A 71 -14.52 -3.00 3.35
N ALA A 72 -15.56 -2.19 3.20
CA ALA A 72 -16.44 -1.87 4.32
C ALA A 72 -17.57 -2.90 4.44
N VAL A 73 -18.19 -2.93 5.62
CA VAL A 73 -19.42 -3.68 5.89
C VAL A 73 -20.48 -2.64 6.25
N PRO A 74 -21.73 -2.78 5.73
CA PRO A 74 -22.84 -1.96 6.20
C PRO A 74 -22.87 -1.95 7.73
N ASP A 75 -23.11 -0.77 8.32
CA ASP A 75 -23.28 -0.55 9.77
C ASP A 75 -22.02 -0.66 10.65
N SER A 76 -20.86 -1.03 10.11
CA SER A 76 -19.60 -0.98 10.85
C SER A 76 -18.77 0.26 10.50
N LYS A 77 -18.41 1.06 11.51
CA LYS A 77 -17.41 2.12 11.35
C LYS A 77 -16.00 1.57 11.13
N ARG A 78 -15.74 0.33 11.56
CA ARG A 78 -14.42 -0.32 11.46
C ARG A 78 -14.39 -1.33 10.32
N LEU A 79 -13.24 -1.45 9.66
CA LEU A 79 -13.02 -2.53 8.71
C LEU A 79 -12.84 -3.85 9.46
N PRO A 80 -13.51 -4.94 9.04
CA PRO A 80 -13.16 -6.28 9.51
C PRO A 80 -11.69 -6.59 9.22
N ASP A 81 -11.05 -7.41 10.05
CA ASP A 81 -9.61 -7.68 9.94
C ASP A 81 -9.23 -8.27 8.57
N GLU A 82 -10.05 -9.16 8.02
CA GLU A 82 -9.85 -9.73 6.68
C GLU A 82 -9.87 -8.66 5.58
N LYS A 83 -10.81 -7.72 5.66
CA LYS A 83 -10.95 -6.63 4.70
C LYS A 83 -9.85 -5.60 4.84
N LYS A 84 -9.39 -5.35 6.07
CA LYS A 84 -8.23 -4.51 6.36
C LYS A 84 -6.96 -5.13 5.77
N ALA A 85 -6.76 -6.44 5.96
CA ALA A 85 -5.65 -7.18 5.36
C ALA A 85 -5.69 -7.13 3.83
N LEU A 86 -6.88 -7.27 3.23
CA LEU A 86 -7.07 -7.12 1.79
C LEU A 86 -6.69 -5.70 1.31
N LEU A 87 -7.16 -4.65 1.99
CA LEU A 87 -6.81 -3.27 1.66
C LEU A 87 -5.30 -3.05 1.71
N ILE A 88 -4.65 -3.54 2.78
CA ILE A 88 -3.19 -3.46 2.92
C ILE A 88 -2.51 -4.14 1.73
N ASN A 89 -2.91 -5.37 1.37
CA ASN A 89 -2.35 -6.09 0.22
C ASN A 89 -2.48 -5.29 -1.09
N TYR A 90 -3.62 -4.63 -1.31
CA TYR A 90 -3.81 -3.75 -2.47
C TYR A 90 -2.83 -2.58 -2.48
N VAL A 91 -2.65 -1.92 -1.34
CA VAL A 91 -1.66 -0.84 -1.20
C VAL A 91 -0.26 -1.37 -1.53
N LEU A 92 0.14 -2.51 -0.97
CA LEU A 92 1.48 -3.07 -1.21
C LEU A 92 1.73 -3.40 -2.68
N VAL A 93 0.76 -4.00 -3.38
CA VAL A 93 0.88 -4.26 -4.82
C VAL A 93 1.06 -2.97 -5.61
N LEU A 94 0.31 -1.92 -5.29
CA LEU A 94 0.47 -0.61 -5.95
C LEU A 94 1.83 0.01 -5.67
N THR A 95 2.34 -0.09 -4.44
CA THR A 95 3.70 0.40 -4.12
C THR A 95 4.78 -0.39 -4.85
N LEU A 96 4.60 -1.71 -5.03
CA LEU A 96 5.50 -2.53 -5.84
C LEU A 96 5.50 -2.07 -7.30
N PHE A 97 4.34 -1.74 -7.89
CA PHE A 97 4.28 -1.17 -9.24
C PHE A 97 5.02 0.17 -9.37
N VAL A 98 4.96 1.02 -8.33
CA VAL A 98 5.65 2.33 -8.34
C VAL A 98 7.17 2.17 -8.23
N ASP A 99 7.64 1.16 -7.51
CA ASP A 99 9.05 0.90 -7.24
C ASP A 99 9.63 -0.25 -8.08
N ASP A 100 9.08 -0.50 -9.29
CA ASP A 100 9.58 -1.52 -10.23
C ASP A 100 9.79 -2.90 -9.58
N PHE A 101 8.83 -3.30 -8.74
CA PHE A 101 8.80 -4.55 -7.99
C PHE A 101 9.92 -4.73 -6.96
N ARG A 102 10.57 -3.63 -6.55
CA ARG A 102 11.60 -3.60 -5.50
C ARG A 102 11.37 -2.41 -4.56
N SER A 103 10.69 -2.66 -3.45
CA SER A 103 10.28 -1.60 -2.52
C SER A 103 10.84 -1.82 -1.10
N ASP A 104 11.19 -0.73 -0.41
CA ASP A 104 11.55 -0.74 1.01
C ASP A 104 10.29 -0.81 1.88
N LEU A 105 10.24 -1.83 2.75
CA LEU A 105 9.11 -2.01 3.66
C LEU A 105 8.92 -0.82 4.60
N SER A 106 10.01 -0.12 4.95
CA SER A 106 10.01 0.97 5.93
C SER A 106 9.27 2.21 5.42
N ASP A 107 9.25 2.42 4.11
CA ASP A 107 8.64 3.60 3.48
C ASP A 107 7.13 3.60 3.65
N ILE A 108 6.47 2.50 3.27
CA ILE A 108 5.00 2.39 3.37
C ILE A 108 4.54 2.02 4.79
N ALA A 109 5.41 1.44 5.62
CA ALA A 109 5.07 1.06 6.99
C ALA A 109 4.58 2.22 7.85
N LYS A 110 5.25 3.38 7.74
CA LYS A 110 4.86 4.60 8.46
C LYS A 110 3.48 5.08 8.03
N ASP A 111 3.23 5.11 6.73
CA ASP A 111 1.95 5.56 6.17
C ASP A 111 0.80 4.62 6.52
N LEU A 112 1.06 3.31 6.59
CA LEU A 112 0.08 2.33 7.03
C LEU A 112 -0.05 2.24 8.55
N ARG A 113 0.84 2.89 9.32
CA ARG A 113 0.93 2.80 10.78
C ARG A 113 1.07 1.36 11.25
N MET A 114 1.94 0.62 10.56
CA MET A 114 2.20 -0.79 10.80
C MET A 114 3.68 -1.00 11.11
N ASN A 115 3.96 -2.01 11.94
CA ASN A 115 5.33 -2.43 12.17
C ASN A 115 5.82 -3.26 10.98
N ILE A 116 7.11 -3.16 10.65
CA ILE A 116 7.72 -3.95 9.57
C ILE A 116 7.47 -5.45 9.77
N GLY A 117 7.51 -5.94 11.02
CA GLY A 117 7.20 -7.34 11.36
C GLY A 117 5.77 -7.75 11.01
N THR A 118 4.80 -6.84 11.07
CA THR A 118 3.40 -7.10 10.68
C THR A 118 3.17 -6.98 9.18
N LEU A 119 4.01 -6.24 8.47
CA LEU A 119 3.98 -6.12 7.00
C LEU A 119 4.63 -7.30 6.29
N ARG A 120 5.61 -7.92 6.96
CA ARG A 120 6.34 -9.07 6.44
C ARG A 120 5.44 -10.19 5.89
N PRO A 121 4.41 -10.67 6.63
CA PRO A 121 3.54 -11.74 6.15
C PRO A 121 2.70 -11.32 4.94
N HIS A 122 2.36 -10.02 4.82
CA HIS A 122 1.64 -9.51 3.65
C HIS A 122 2.51 -9.57 2.39
N TYR A 123 3.77 -9.13 2.47
CA TYR A 123 4.71 -9.25 1.34
C TYR A 123 5.00 -10.71 0.98
N GLU A 124 5.19 -11.59 1.97
CA GLU A 124 5.37 -13.02 1.74
C GLU A 124 4.13 -13.66 1.09
N TYR A 125 2.92 -13.30 1.53
CA TYR A 125 1.66 -13.74 0.92
C TYR A 125 1.54 -13.30 -0.56
N LEU A 126 2.01 -12.09 -0.89
CA LEU A 126 2.08 -11.60 -2.27
C LEU A 126 3.18 -12.27 -3.12
N GLY A 127 3.97 -13.19 -2.55
CA GLY A 127 5.05 -13.88 -3.23
C GLY A 127 6.37 -13.11 -3.27
N CYS A 128 6.49 -12.00 -2.54
CA CYS A 128 7.73 -11.23 -2.48
C CYS A 128 8.81 -11.98 -1.71
N LYS A 129 10.04 -11.87 -2.18
CA LYS A 129 11.25 -12.27 -1.48
C LYS A 129 11.79 -11.09 -0.70
N LEU A 130 12.16 -11.33 0.54
CA LEU A 130 12.75 -10.32 1.40
C LEU A 130 14.27 -10.42 1.34
N VAL A 131 14.89 -9.38 0.82
CA VAL A 131 16.35 -9.28 0.67
C VAL A 131 16.82 -8.17 1.58
N ARG A 132 17.82 -8.46 2.42
CA ARG A 132 18.45 -7.44 3.24
C ARG A 132 19.63 -6.88 2.45
N GLU A 133 19.57 -5.60 2.12
CA GLU A 133 20.67 -4.87 1.49
C GLU A 133 21.15 -3.79 2.45
N LYS A 134 22.42 -3.88 2.85
CA LYS A 134 23.02 -3.01 3.86
C LYS A 134 22.16 -3.03 5.14
N HIS A 135 21.51 -1.91 5.46
CA HIS A 135 20.66 -1.74 6.63
C HIS A 135 19.16 -1.73 6.31
N VAL A 136 18.77 -1.95 5.05
CA VAL A 136 17.38 -1.87 4.58
C VAL A 136 16.85 -3.26 4.25
N LEU A 137 15.58 -3.52 4.60
CA LEU A 137 14.87 -4.73 4.22
C LEU A 137 14.01 -4.41 2.98
N LEU A 138 14.34 -5.02 1.85
CA LEU A 138 13.65 -4.83 0.59
C LEU A 138 12.72 -6.00 0.28
N ALA A 139 11.50 -5.69 -0.13
CA ALA A 139 10.60 -6.64 -0.77
C ALA A 139 10.84 -6.60 -2.28
N THR A 140 11.21 -7.75 -2.83
CA THR A 140 11.41 -7.94 -4.27
C THR A 140 10.44 -8.98 -4.80
N LEU A 141 9.74 -8.67 -5.88
CA LEU A 141 8.89 -9.64 -6.57
C LEU A 141 9.59 -10.07 -7.87
N PRO A 142 10.18 -11.27 -7.92
CA PRO A 142 10.92 -11.70 -9.10
C PRO A 142 9.98 -11.91 -10.29
N ALA A 143 10.35 -11.37 -11.45
CA ALA A 143 9.69 -11.64 -12.73
C ALA A 143 10.44 -12.76 -13.48
N PRO A 144 9.74 -13.77 -14.06
CA PRO A 144 8.30 -13.99 -13.98
C PRO A 144 7.85 -14.47 -12.59
N LEU A 145 6.63 -14.10 -12.22
CA LEU A 145 6.04 -14.33 -10.90
C LEU A 145 6.04 -15.84 -10.57
N LYS A 146 6.87 -16.27 -9.63
CA LYS A 146 6.87 -17.64 -9.12
C LYS A 146 6.11 -17.68 -7.80
N PHE A 147 4.83 -18.06 -7.85
CA PHE A 147 4.05 -18.31 -6.65
C PHE A 147 4.72 -19.42 -5.84
N GLN A 148 5.01 -19.15 -4.56
CA GLN A 148 5.59 -20.15 -3.69
C GLN A 148 4.51 -21.19 -3.38
N THR A 149 4.77 -22.46 -3.69
CA THR A 149 3.97 -23.56 -3.14
C THR A 149 4.14 -23.56 -1.63
N VAL A 150 3.03 -23.45 -0.90
CA VAL A 150 3.00 -23.41 0.56
C VAL A 150 3.85 -24.57 1.10
N ARG A 151 5.04 -24.26 1.63
CA ARG A 151 5.87 -25.24 2.32
C ARG A 151 5.18 -25.55 3.64
N ARG A 152 4.31 -26.56 3.63
CA ARG A 152 3.80 -27.19 4.86
C ARG A 152 5.02 -27.57 5.70
N LYS A 153 5.25 -26.86 6.82
CA LYS A 153 6.26 -27.25 7.80
C LYS A 153 5.93 -28.69 8.21
N ARG A 154 6.82 -29.63 7.88
CA ARG A 154 6.76 -30.99 8.41
C ARG A 154 7.03 -30.86 9.91
N ARG A 155 5.98 -31.02 10.74
CA ARG A 155 6.16 -31.19 12.19
C ARG A 155 7.04 -32.42 12.37
N ARG A 156 8.19 -32.23 13.03
CA ARG A 156 8.96 -33.34 13.61
C ARG A 156 8.21 -33.82 14.84
#